data_AF-A0A4R6TX58-F1
#
_entry.id   AF-A0A4R6TX58-F1
#
_cell.length_a   1.000
_cell.length_b   1.000
_cell.length_c   1.000
_cell.angle_alpha   90.00
_cell.angle_beta   90.00
_cell.angle_gamma   90.00
#
_symmetry.space_group_name_H-M   'P 1'
#
loop_
_entity.id
_entity.type
_entity.pdbx_description
1 polymer ?
#
loop_
_entity_poly.entity_id
_entity_poly.type
_entity_poly.pdbx_seq_one_letter_code
_entity_poly.pdbx_strand_id
1 'polypeptide(L)'
;MRKLVHMFFAILFILSSTGCSYNVNVEVNKPEYDGGRLHIGVIGEAPNYNFERITFQKVTLDQLGATNQGAYDGYMITEEFFVEASLQKYKQAFKNLTVPVFFINLHKLYWLYLDEDAHYDDYPIVDSVGYTQGFIPNDDGSVQLWRIELKNYEATEENIRDMYVEVFHNLDEFKKDCGRKSKVSITVCYDHDQT
;
A
#
# COMPACT_ATOMS: atom_id res chain seq x y z
N MET A 1 30.12 54.75 43.58
CA MET A 1 28.78 54.34 43.09
C MET A 1 28.68 54.26 41.55
N ARG A 2 29.16 55.24 40.76
CA ARG A 2 29.12 55.19 39.27
C ARG A 2 29.85 53.99 38.63
N LYS A 3 30.99 53.55 39.19
CA LYS A 3 31.73 52.37 38.67
C LYS A 3 31.05 51.02 38.98
N LEU A 4 30.28 50.92 40.06
CA LEU A 4 29.52 49.71 40.41
C LEU A 4 28.28 49.55 39.52
N VAL A 5 27.62 50.67 39.15
CA VAL A 5 26.45 50.67 38.26
C VAL A 5 26.84 50.25 36.83
N HIS A 6 28.02 50.65 36.33
CA HIS A 6 28.51 50.22 35.03
C HIS A 6 28.92 48.74 35.00
N MET A 7 29.47 48.23 36.11
CA MET A 7 29.77 46.79 36.25
C MET A 7 28.50 45.95 36.28
N PHE A 8 27.43 46.43 36.91
CA PHE A 8 26.13 45.75 36.93
C PHE A 8 25.45 45.73 35.54
N PHE A 9 25.56 46.82 34.79
CA PHE A 9 25.06 46.89 33.41
C PHE A 9 25.87 46.01 32.43
N ALA A 10 27.18 45.86 32.64
CA ALA A 10 28.02 44.99 31.82
C ALA A 10 27.71 43.49 32.03
N ILE A 11 27.30 43.09 33.25
CA ILE A 11 26.92 41.70 33.57
C ILE A 11 25.53 41.36 33.02
N LEU A 12 24.60 42.33 32.99
CA LEU A 12 23.25 42.10 32.44
C LEU A 12 23.23 41.89 30.92
N PHE A 13 24.22 42.42 30.19
CA PHE A 13 24.30 42.32 28.73
C PHE A 13 24.84 40.96 28.23
N ILE A 14 25.46 40.16 29.11
CA ILE A 14 26.04 38.85 28.74
C ILE A 14 24.99 37.73 28.78
N LEU A 15 23.86 37.95 29.47
CA LEU A 15 22.82 36.93 29.68
C LEU A 15 21.72 36.88 28.61
N SER A 16 21.76 37.75 27.59
CA SER A 16 20.73 37.83 26.54
C SER A 16 21.07 37.11 25.23
N SER A 17 22.11 36.28 25.19
CA SER A 17 22.58 35.63 23.94
C SER A 17 22.71 34.11 23.99
N THR A 18 21.74 33.42 24.59
CA THR A 18 21.52 31.98 24.30
C THR A 18 20.05 31.74 23.95
N GLY A 19 19.61 32.35 22.86
CA GLY A 19 18.48 31.83 22.09
C GLY A 19 18.99 30.70 21.21
N CYS A 20 19.09 29.49 21.73
CA CYS A 20 19.14 28.30 20.88
C CYS A 20 17.80 28.24 20.15
N SER A 21 17.72 28.77 18.94
CA SER A 21 16.73 28.31 17.98
C SER A 21 17.12 26.87 17.63
N TYR A 22 16.63 25.94 18.44
CA TYR A 22 16.64 24.53 18.08
C TYR A 22 15.67 24.41 16.90
N ASN A 23 16.19 24.69 15.71
CA ASN A 23 15.58 24.23 14.48
C ASN A 23 15.74 22.71 14.52
N VAL A 24 14.80 22.04 15.21
CA VAL A 24 14.55 20.64 14.92
C VAL A 24 14.01 20.71 13.49
N ASN A 25 14.89 20.56 12.50
CA ASN A 25 14.46 19.88 11.29
C ASN A 25 14.11 18.49 11.80
N VAL A 26 12.88 18.31 12.27
CA VAL A 26 12.29 16.98 12.37
C VAL A 26 12.23 16.60 10.90
N GLU A 27 13.30 15.96 10.44
CA GLU A 27 13.23 15.07 9.31
C GLU A 27 12.15 14.08 9.75
N VAL A 28 10.90 14.37 9.35
CA VAL A 28 9.81 13.43 9.51
C VAL A 28 10.31 12.25 8.71
N ASN A 29 10.82 11.23 9.41
CA ASN A 29 11.21 9.96 8.83
C ASN A 29 9.94 9.43 8.17
N LYS A 30 9.75 9.78 6.90
CA LYS A 30 8.64 9.26 6.10
C LYS A 30 8.86 7.75 6.11
N PRO A 31 7.91 6.93 6.57
CA PRO A 31 8.16 5.50 6.76
C PRO A 31 8.57 4.91 5.41
N GLU A 32 9.80 4.46 5.29
CA GLU A 32 10.27 3.78 4.10
C GLU A 32 9.96 2.30 4.21
N TYR A 33 9.51 1.72 3.11
CA TYR A 33 9.35 0.28 3.04
C TYR A 33 10.73 -0.40 3.03
N ASP A 34 11.00 -1.20 4.05
CA ASP A 34 12.29 -1.86 4.29
C ASP A 34 12.25 -3.39 4.09
N GLY A 35 11.15 -3.91 3.53
CA GLY A 35 10.94 -5.33 3.25
C GLY A 35 11.68 -5.85 2.01
N GLY A 36 11.27 -7.02 1.51
CA GLY A 36 11.83 -7.64 0.30
C GLY A 36 11.65 -6.79 -0.97
N ARG A 37 12.29 -7.18 -2.08
CA ARG A 37 11.97 -6.54 -3.38
C ARG A 37 10.62 -7.06 -3.88
N LEU A 38 9.78 -6.15 -4.36
CA LEU A 38 8.47 -6.47 -4.91
C LEU A 38 8.35 -5.97 -6.35
N HIS A 39 7.81 -6.81 -7.23
CA HIS A 39 7.40 -6.44 -8.57
C HIS A 39 5.87 -6.41 -8.64
N ILE A 40 5.29 -5.22 -8.82
CA ILE A 40 3.85 -4.98 -8.67
C ILE A 40 3.26 -4.57 -10.02
N GLY A 41 2.27 -5.34 -10.48
CA GLY A 41 1.47 -4.98 -11.64
C GLY A 41 0.46 -3.89 -11.28
N VAL A 42 0.42 -2.79 -12.04
CA VAL A 42 -0.52 -1.68 -11.80
C VAL A 42 -1.49 -1.56 -12.97
N ILE A 43 -2.78 -1.69 -12.67
CA ILE A 43 -3.88 -1.46 -13.60
C ILE A 43 -4.39 -0.05 -13.31
N GLY A 44 -3.91 0.88 -14.15
CA GLY A 44 -4.10 2.31 -14.00
C GLY A 44 -2.79 3.05 -13.81
N GLU A 45 -2.79 4.06 -12.95
CA GLU A 45 -1.60 4.90 -12.71
C GLU A 45 -0.83 4.46 -11.46
N ALA A 46 0.49 4.33 -11.61
CA ALA A 46 1.37 4.04 -10.48
C ALA A 46 1.47 5.26 -9.55
N PRO A 47 1.72 5.06 -8.25
CA PRO A 47 1.94 6.18 -7.34
C PRO A 47 3.12 7.03 -7.80
N ASN A 48 3.02 8.35 -7.65
CA ASN A 48 4.10 9.29 -7.95
C ASN A 48 5.18 9.33 -6.85
N TYR A 49 5.36 8.22 -6.14
CA TYR A 49 6.37 8.05 -5.09
C TYR A 49 7.43 7.09 -5.59
N ASN A 50 8.69 7.41 -5.33
CA ASN A 50 9.78 6.48 -5.56
C ASN A 50 10.00 5.63 -4.30
N PHE A 51 9.91 4.31 -4.44
CA PHE A 51 10.24 3.35 -3.39
C PHE A 51 11.36 2.44 -3.90
N GLU A 52 12.55 2.50 -3.30
CA GLU A 52 13.76 1.86 -3.84
C GLU A 52 13.65 0.34 -4.09
N ARG A 53 12.77 -0.34 -3.33
CA ARG A 53 12.58 -1.79 -3.37
C ARG A 53 11.34 -2.23 -4.15
N ILE A 54 10.61 -1.29 -4.73
CA ILE A 54 9.37 -1.57 -5.45
C ILE A 54 9.56 -1.24 -6.93
N THR A 55 9.23 -2.19 -7.79
CA THR A 55 9.12 -1.96 -9.23
C THR A 55 7.65 -2.00 -9.61
N PHE A 56 7.14 -0.88 -10.12
CA PHE A 56 5.80 -0.83 -10.70
C PHE A 56 5.87 -1.09 -12.19
N GLN A 57 5.01 -1.96 -12.68
CA GLN A 57 4.83 -2.20 -14.11
C GLN A 57 3.37 -1.99 -14.47
N LYS A 58 3.11 -1.10 -15.43
CA LYS A 58 1.75 -0.91 -15.96
C LYS A 58 1.31 -2.17 -16.69
N VAL A 59 0.12 -2.66 -16.33
CA VAL A 59 -0.52 -3.85 -16.92
C VAL A 59 -2.00 -3.57 -17.17
N THR A 60 -2.67 -4.47 -17.89
CA THR A 60 -4.12 -4.42 -18.14
C THR A 60 -4.88 -5.47 -17.33
N LEU A 61 -6.21 -5.33 -17.25
CA LEU A 61 -7.07 -6.34 -16.60
C LEU A 61 -6.96 -7.72 -17.25
N ASP A 62 -6.74 -7.79 -18.57
CA ASP A 62 -6.52 -9.06 -19.29
C ASP A 62 -5.23 -9.79 -18.85
N GLN A 63 -4.33 -9.09 -18.17
CA GLN A 63 -3.10 -9.65 -17.63
C GLN A 63 -3.28 -10.23 -16.22
N LEU A 64 -4.46 -10.09 -15.60
CA LEU A 64 -4.82 -10.77 -14.36
C LEU A 64 -4.96 -12.27 -14.60
N GLY A 65 -4.31 -13.07 -13.76
CA GLY A 65 -4.46 -14.53 -13.74
C GLY A 65 -3.39 -15.30 -14.52
N ALA A 66 -3.76 -16.51 -14.97
CA ALA A 66 -2.83 -17.60 -15.29
C ALA A 66 -1.79 -17.30 -16.39
N THR A 67 -2.06 -16.33 -17.28
CA THR A 67 -1.20 -15.97 -18.41
C THR A 67 0.09 -15.26 -18.01
N ASN A 68 0.19 -14.71 -16.79
CA ASN A 68 1.39 -14.06 -16.25
C ASN A 68 1.80 -14.63 -14.89
N GLN A 69 1.57 -15.94 -14.66
CA GLN A 69 1.99 -16.62 -13.44
C GLN A 69 3.49 -16.40 -13.18
N GLY A 70 3.83 -15.97 -11.97
CA GLY A 70 5.22 -15.72 -11.60
C GLY A 70 5.84 -14.47 -12.23
N ALA A 71 5.04 -13.53 -12.78
CA ALA A 71 5.56 -12.24 -13.21
C ALA A 71 5.52 -11.18 -12.09
N TYR A 72 4.45 -11.17 -11.28
CA TYR A 72 4.24 -10.16 -10.23
C TYR A 72 4.05 -10.78 -8.84
N ASP A 73 4.44 -10.04 -7.80
CA ASP A 73 4.21 -10.37 -6.39
C ASP A 73 2.81 -9.92 -5.90
N GLY A 74 2.15 -9.05 -6.67
CA GLY A 74 0.80 -8.56 -6.41
C GLY A 74 0.35 -7.58 -7.49
N TYR A 75 -0.94 -7.23 -7.44
CA TYR A 75 -1.54 -6.24 -8.34
C TYR A 75 -2.14 -5.08 -7.55
N MET A 76 -2.14 -3.91 -8.16
CA MET A 76 -2.91 -2.75 -7.71
C MET A 76 -3.85 -2.30 -8.82
N ILE A 77 -5.07 -1.92 -8.45
CA ILE A 77 -6.11 -1.39 -9.33
C ILE A 77 -6.55 -0.04 -8.78
N THR A 78 -6.56 0.98 -9.62
CA THR A 78 -7.05 2.32 -9.29
C THR A 78 -8.51 2.52 -9.74
N GLU A 79 -9.14 3.55 -9.18
CA GLU A 79 -10.59 3.77 -9.24
C GLU A 79 -11.17 3.80 -10.65
N GLU A 80 -10.43 4.36 -11.62
CA GLU A 80 -10.88 4.47 -13.01
C GLU A 80 -11.11 3.11 -13.70
N PHE A 81 -10.58 2.02 -13.14
CA PHE A 81 -10.79 0.66 -13.63
C PHE A 81 -11.80 -0.15 -12.82
N PHE A 82 -12.40 0.37 -11.74
CA PHE A 82 -13.30 -0.41 -10.88
C PHE A 82 -14.55 -0.91 -11.62
N VAL A 83 -15.16 -0.06 -12.45
CA VAL A 83 -16.33 -0.46 -13.25
C VAL A 83 -15.93 -1.55 -14.24
N GLU A 84 -14.82 -1.36 -14.97
CA GLU A 84 -14.37 -2.34 -15.96
C GLU A 84 -13.97 -3.67 -15.31
N ALA A 85 -13.24 -3.63 -14.19
CA ALA A 85 -12.84 -4.79 -13.40
C ALA A 85 -14.04 -5.57 -12.86
N SER A 86 -15.18 -4.91 -12.64
CA SER A 86 -16.42 -5.56 -12.20
C SER A 86 -17.19 -6.29 -13.31
N LEU A 87 -16.77 -6.18 -14.58
CA LEU A 87 -17.43 -6.87 -15.68
C LEU A 87 -17.30 -8.39 -15.56
N GLN A 88 -18.34 -9.09 -16.01
CA GLN A 88 -18.42 -10.56 -15.96
C GLN A 88 -17.18 -11.26 -16.56
N LYS A 89 -16.59 -10.69 -17.62
CA LYS A 89 -15.41 -11.25 -18.31
C LYS A 89 -14.17 -11.40 -17.41
N TYR A 90 -14.05 -10.63 -16.33
CA TYR A 90 -12.89 -10.67 -15.43
C TYR A 90 -13.10 -11.46 -14.15
N LYS A 91 -14.33 -11.90 -13.83
CA LYS A 91 -14.65 -12.62 -12.58
C LYS A 91 -13.81 -13.87 -12.42
N GLN A 92 -13.67 -14.63 -13.51
CA GLN A 92 -12.85 -15.84 -13.51
C GLN A 92 -11.36 -15.54 -13.33
N ALA A 93 -10.86 -14.37 -13.77
CA ALA A 93 -9.49 -13.96 -13.51
C ALA A 93 -9.28 -13.68 -12.01
N PHE A 94 -10.21 -12.97 -11.37
CA PHE A 94 -10.17 -12.71 -9.92
C PHE A 94 -10.28 -13.97 -9.07
N LYS A 95 -11.16 -14.91 -9.46
CA LYS A 95 -11.32 -16.21 -8.77
C LYS A 95 -10.07 -17.10 -8.84
N ASN A 96 -9.23 -16.93 -9.87
CA ASN A 96 -8.02 -17.73 -10.09
C ASN A 96 -6.72 -16.95 -9.79
N LEU A 97 -6.80 -15.89 -8.98
CA LEU A 97 -5.62 -15.16 -8.56
C LEU A 97 -4.69 -16.07 -7.76
N THR A 98 -3.39 -15.96 -8.05
CA THR A 98 -2.30 -16.67 -7.34
C THR A 98 -1.46 -15.72 -6.48
N VAL A 99 -1.67 -14.41 -6.64
CA VAL A 99 -1.09 -13.34 -5.83
C VAL A 99 -2.17 -12.31 -5.49
N PRO A 100 -2.03 -11.54 -4.39
CA PRO A 100 -3.06 -10.60 -3.96
C PRO A 100 -3.27 -9.47 -4.95
N VAL A 101 -4.51 -8.97 -4.98
CA VAL A 101 -4.87 -7.72 -5.67
C VAL A 101 -5.34 -6.70 -4.65
N PHE A 102 -4.88 -5.46 -4.78
CA PHE A 102 -5.28 -4.32 -3.95
C PHE A 102 -6.03 -3.28 -4.78
N PHE A 103 -7.18 -2.84 -4.29
CA PHE A 103 -7.99 -1.78 -4.87
C PHE A 103 -7.75 -0.50 -4.08
N ILE A 104 -7.12 0.48 -4.73
CA ILE A 104 -6.72 1.74 -4.10
C ILE A 104 -7.87 2.73 -4.17
N ASN A 105 -8.25 3.33 -3.04
CA ASN A 105 -9.42 4.20 -2.91
C ASN A 105 -10.75 3.48 -3.17
N LEU A 106 -10.90 2.25 -2.68
CA LEU A 106 -12.14 1.48 -2.86
C LEU A 106 -13.24 1.98 -1.91
N HIS A 107 -14.44 2.18 -2.45
CA HIS A 107 -15.61 2.64 -1.68
C HIS A 107 -16.75 1.61 -1.63
N LYS A 108 -16.60 0.46 -2.30
CA LYS A 108 -17.58 -0.63 -2.34
C LYS A 108 -16.92 -1.95 -1.95
N LEU A 109 -17.72 -2.99 -1.70
CA LEU A 109 -17.18 -4.25 -1.17
C LEU A 109 -16.39 -5.03 -2.24
N TYR A 110 -15.27 -5.66 -1.84
CA TYR A 110 -14.44 -6.46 -2.76
C TYR A 110 -15.17 -7.62 -3.45
N TRP A 111 -16.19 -8.21 -2.82
CA TRP A 111 -16.87 -9.40 -3.36
C TRP A 111 -17.59 -9.10 -4.68
N LEU A 112 -17.81 -7.82 -5.00
CA LEU A 112 -18.27 -7.36 -6.32
C LEU A 112 -17.36 -7.81 -7.46
N TYR A 113 -16.10 -8.13 -7.21
CA TYR A 113 -15.16 -8.62 -8.21
C TYR A 113 -15.14 -10.15 -8.32
N LEU A 114 -15.84 -10.84 -7.43
CA LEU A 114 -15.92 -12.31 -7.36
C LEU A 114 -17.31 -12.85 -7.76
N ASP A 115 -18.38 -12.13 -7.44
CA ASP A 115 -19.75 -12.52 -7.78
C ASP A 115 -20.05 -12.26 -9.25
N GLU A 116 -20.56 -13.28 -9.96
CA GLU A 116 -20.84 -13.23 -11.40
C GLU A 116 -22.00 -12.33 -11.76
N ASP A 117 -22.92 -12.12 -10.83
CA ASP A 117 -24.12 -11.31 -11.04
C ASP A 117 -23.94 -9.85 -10.55
N ALA A 118 -22.86 -9.58 -9.81
CA ALA A 118 -22.59 -8.26 -9.27
C ALA A 118 -21.95 -7.31 -10.29
N HIS A 119 -22.52 -6.12 -10.44
CA HIS A 119 -21.99 -5.02 -11.25
C HIS A 119 -21.68 -3.83 -10.35
N TYR A 120 -20.56 -3.15 -10.56
CA TYR A 120 -20.10 -2.09 -9.64
C TYR A 120 -21.17 -1.03 -9.37
N ASP A 121 -21.88 -0.57 -10.39
CA ASP A 121 -22.85 0.54 -10.31
C ASP A 121 -24.13 0.20 -9.53
N ASP A 122 -24.46 -1.08 -9.38
CA ASP A 122 -25.69 -1.53 -8.72
C ASP A 122 -25.61 -1.50 -7.19
N TYR A 123 -24.40 -1.34 -6.64
CA TYR A 123 -24.15 -1.45 -5.21
C TYR A 123 -23.83 -0.10 -4.55
N PRO A 124 -24.26 0.12 -3.29
CA PRO A 124 -24.00 1.36 -2.58
C PRO A 124 -22.53 1.48 -2.17
N ILE A 125 -22.11 2.72 -1.91
CA ILE A 125 -20.88 3.01 -1.17
C ILE A 125 -21.03 2.51 0.26
N VAL A 126 -19.94 1.97 0.82
CA VAL A 126 -19.88 1.42 2.17
C VAL A 126 -18.66 1.99 2.88
N ASP A 127 -18.86 2.84 3.89
CA ASP A 127 -17.76 3.46 4.65
C ASP A 127 -16.90 2.43 5.38
N SER A 128 -17.47 1.25 5.66
CA SER A 128 -16.79 0.14 6.31
C SER A 128 -15.93 -0.71 5.35
N VAL A 129 -15.42 -0.16 4.25
CA VAL A 129 -14.45 -0.87 3.41
C VAL A 129 -13.01 -0.42 3.61
N GLY A 130 -12.82 0.73 4.25
CA GLY A 130 -11.54 1.40 4.37
C GLY A 130 -11.07 2.03 3.07
N TYR A 131 -9.96 2.75 3.11
CA TYR A 131 -9.45 3.44 1.94
C TYR A 131 -8.90 2.48 0.89
N THR A 132 -8.34 1.34 1.31
CA THR A 132 -7.80 0.33 0.41
C THR A 132 -8.19 -1.05 0.89
N GLN A 133 -8.66 -1.89 -0.04
CA GLN A 133 -8.92 -3.31 0.22
C GLN A 133 -8.04 -4.18 -0.67
N GLY A 134 -7.42 -5.18 -0.07
CA GLY A 134 -6.75 -6.24 -0.80
C GLY A 134 -7.44 -7.57 -0.60
N PHE A 135 -7.41 -8.45 -1.59
CA PHE A 135 -7.86 -9.83 -1.39
C PHE A 135 -7.09 -10.84 -2.23
N ILE A 136 -7.18 -12.10 -1.79
CA ILE A 136 -6.80 -13.29 -2.56
C ILE A 136 -7.75 -14.44 -2.22
N PRO A 137 -8.34 -15.13 -3.23
CA PRO A 137 -9.07 -16.36 -3.00
C PRO A 137 -8.12 -17.49 -2.60
N ASN A 138 -8.56 -18.35 -1.68
CA ASN A 138 -7.90 -19.59 -1.31
C ASN A 138 -8.56 -20.78 -2.00
N ASP A 139 -7.83 -21.89 -2.13
CA ASP A 139 -8.31 -23.13 -2.77
C ASP A 139 -9.55 -23.74 -2.08
N ASP A 140 -9.75 -23.46 -0.78
CA ASP A 140 -10.90 -23.92 0.00
C ASP A 140 -12.16 -23.06 -0.19
N GLY A 141 -12.10 -22.06 -1.07
CA GLY A 141 -13.18 -21.12 -1.33
C GLY A 141 -13.27 -19.97 -0.33
N SER A 142 -12.42 -19.93 0.70
CA SER A 142 -12.28 -18.76 1.57
C SER A 142 -11.52 -17.63 0.87
N VAL A 143 -11.60 -16.42 1.43
CA VAL A 143 -10.86 -15.26 0.93
C VAL A 143 -10.03 -14.68 2.06
N GLN A 144 -8.74 -14.49 1.81
CA GLN A 144 -7.91 -13.66 2.68
C GLN A 144 -8.11 -12.20 2.28
N LEU A 145 -8.42 -11.36 3.26
CA LEU A 145 -8.77 -9.96 3.07
C LEU A 145 -7.82 -9.06 3.87
N TRP A 146 -7.38 -7.99 3.23
CA TRP A 146 -6.69 -6.87 3.88
C TRP A 146 -7.55 -5.63 3.75
N ARG A 147 -7.52 -4.81 4.80
CA ARG A 147 -8.19 -3.52 4.83
C ARG A 147 -7.27 -2.51 5.47
N ILE A 148 -7.06 -1.41 4.76
CA ILE A 148 -6.16 -0.33 5.16
C ILE A 148 -6.98 0.95 5.25
N GLU A 149 -6.95 1.57 6.43
CA GLU A 149 -7.53 2.88 6.69
C GLU A 149 -6.43 3.93 6.61
N LEU A 150 -6.81 5.14 6.17
CA LEU A 150 -5.89 6.27 6.30
C LEU A 150 -5.84 6.73 7.76
N LYS A 151 -4.66 7.14 8.21
CA LYS A 151 -4.47 7.78 9.50
C LYS A 151 -5.41 8.99 9.61
N ASN A 152 -6.18 9.05 10.69
CA ASN A 152 -7.23 10.06 10.90
C ASN A 152 -8.30 10.14 9.79
N TYR A 153 -8.39 9.14 8.91
CA TYR A 153 -9.30 9.12 7.75
C TYR A 153 -9.07 10.26 6.74
N GLU A 154 -7.86 10.80 6.67
CA GLU A 154 -7.52 11.93 5.79
C GLU A 154 -6.59 11.52 4.65
N ALA A 155 -6.95 11.91 3.41
CA ALA A 155 -6.16 11.67 2.20
C ALA A 155 -5.03 12.70 2.00
N THR A 156 -4.14 12.81 3.00
CA THR A 156 -2.91 13.62 2.89
C THR A 156 -1.84 12.83 2.11
N GLU A 157 -0.85 13.53 1.53
CA GLU A 157 0.26 12.86 0.83
C GLU A 157 1.01 11.87 1.73
N GLU A 158 1.23 12.23 3.00
CA GLU A 158 1.86 11.35 4.01
C GLU A 158 1.00 10.10 4.23
N ASN A 159 -0.29 10.26 4.53
CA ASN A 159 -1.16 9.13 4.82
C ASN A 159 -1.33 8.19 3.61
N ILE A 160 -1.40 8.74 2.38
CA ILE A 160 -1.45 7.94 1.16
C ILE A 160 -0.13 7.19 0.96
N ARG A 161 1.01 7.83 1.18
CA ARG A 161 2.31 7.17 1.09
C ARG A 161 2.45 6.04 2.11
N ASP A 162 1.99 6.25 3.34
CA ASP A 162 1.99 5.26 4.41
C ASP A 162 1.08 4.06 4.08
N MET A 163 -0.09 4.31 3.49
CA MET A 163 -0.97 3.25 2.99
C MET A 163 -0.26 2.37 1.95
N TYR A 164 0.49 2.96 1.01
CA TYR A 164 1.27 2.17 0.04
C TYR A 164 2.34 1.31 0.74
N VAL A 165 3.03 1.84 1.75
CA VAL A 165 4.00 1.08 2.55
C VAL A 165 3.33 -0.11 3.23
N GLU A 166 2.13 0.07 3.78
CA GLU A 166 1.34 -1.03 4.36
C GLU A 166 0.91 -2.07 3.32
N VAL A 167 0.51 -1.66 2.11
CA VAL A 167 0.27 -2.59 0.98
C VAL A 167 1.52 -3.42 0.69
N PHE A 168 2.71 -2.81 0.65
CA PHE A 168 3.96 -3.52 0.36
C PHE A 168 4.33 -4.51 1.47
N HIS A 169 4.13 -4.15 2.74
CA HIS A 169 4.32 -5.10 3.83
C HIS A 169 3.38 -6.29 3.71
N ASN A 170 2.09 -6.07 3.42
CA ASN A 170 1.14 -7.16 3.22
C ASN A 170 1.53 -8.10 2.08
N LEU A 171 2.01 -7.56 0.95
CA LEU A 171 2.50 -8.35 -0.18
C LEU A 171 3.77 -9.15 0.17
N ASP A 172 4.72 -8.54 0.88
CA ASP A 172 5.96 -9.18 1.30
C ASP A 172 5.73 -10.31 2.31
N GLU A 173 4.82 -10.09 3.27
CA GLU A 173 4.38 -11.13 4.21
C GLU A 173 3.71 -12.28 3.47
N PHE A 174 2.79 -11.99 2.55
CA PHE A 174 2.15 -13.01 1.72
C PHE A 174 3.18 -13.83 0.93
N LYS A 175 4.13 -13.16 0.26
CA LYS A 175 5.22 -13.79 -0.50
C LYS A 175 6.06 -14.72 0.38
N LYS A 176 6.45 -14.28 1.58
CA LYS A 176 7.22 -15.09 2.54
C LYS A 176 6.45 -16.31 3.02
N ASP A 177 5.16 -16.15 3.30
CA ASP A 177 4.29 -17.24 3.77
C ASP A 177 4.04 -18.27 2.67
N CYS A 178 3.81 -17.82 1.45
CA CYS A 178 3.77 -18.65 0.25
C CYS A 178 5.06 -19.44 0.05
N GLY A 179 6.22 -18.78 0.12
CA GLY A 179 7.53 -19.43 0.04
C GLY A 179 7.81 -20.42 1.17
N ARG A 180 7.14 -20.29 2.32
CA ARG A 180 7.21 -21.26 3.42
C ARG A 180 6.30 -22.47 3.16
N LYS A 181 5.09 -22.26 2.66
CA LYS A 181 4.12 -23.33 2.37
C LYS A 181 4.59 -24.23 1.22
N SER A 182 5.16 -23.66 0.15
CA SER A 182 5.71 -24.44 -0.97
C SER A 182 6.87 -25.39 -0.56
N LYS A 183 7.61 -25.04 0.50
CA LYS A 183 8.69 -25.88 1.06
C LYS A 183 8.18 -27.05 1.92
N VAL A 184 6.90 -27.03 2.33
CA VAL A 184 6.33 -27.98 3.31
C VAL A 184 5.22 -28.86 2.70
N SER A 185 4.47 -28.35 1.71
CA SER A 185 3.47 -29.09 0.95
C SER A 185 3.44 -28.65 -0.51
N ILE A 186 2.93 -29.51 -1.40
CA ILE A 186 2.64 -29.15 -2.81
C ILE A 186 1.41 -28.22 -2.81
N THR A 187 1.59 -27.02 -2.31
CA THR A 187 0.67 -25.89 -2.51
C THR A 187 1.31 -25.04 -3.59
N VAL A 188 0.58 -24.78 -4.67
CA VAL A 188 1.10 -24.03 -5.81
C VAL A 188 1.21 -22.56 -5.43
N CYS A 189 2.35 -22.20 -4.85
CA CYS A 189 2.81 -20.82 -4.76
C CYS A 189 3.97 -20.68 -5.74
N TYR A 190 3.88 -19.73 -6.68
CA TYR A 190 4.92 -19.53 -7.69
C TYR A 190 6.16 -18.89 -7.05
N ASP A 191 7.33 -19.48 -7.28
CA ASP A 191 8.62 -18.99 -6.80
C ASP A 191 9.22 -18.03 -7.85
N HIS A 192 9.38 -16.76 -7.47
CA HIS A 192 9.94 -15.70 -8.31
C HIS A 192 11.47 -15.72 -8.38
N ASP A 193 12.15 -16.50 -7.53
CA ASP A 193 13.62 -16.50 -7.42
C ASP A 193 14.32 -17.53 -8.35
N GLN A 194 13.61 -18.06 -9.35
CA GLN A 194 14.19 -18.96 -10.37
C GLN A 194 14.24 -18.36 -11.78
N THR A 195 14.95 -17.25 -11.95
CA THR A 195 15.59 -16.87 -13.23
C THR A 195 16.95 -16.23 -13.02
#